data_AF-A0A251V6U8-F1
#
_entry.id   AF-A0A251V6U8-F1
#
_cell.length_a   1.000
_cell.length_b   1.000
_cell.length_c   1.000
_cell.angle_alpha   90.00
_cell.angle_beta   90.00
_cell.angle_gamma   90.00
#
_symmetry.space_group_name_H-M   'P 1'
#
loop_
_entity.id
_entity.type
_entity.pdbx_description
1 polymer ?
#
loop_
_entity_poly.entity_id
_entity_poly.type
_entity_poly.pdbx_seq_one_letter_code
_entity_poly.pdbx_strand_id
1 'polypeptide(L)'
;MSSPFMTVIEFSMDPKNNAPSFLKLIDDYDPIFLEIPYDFASLLWGGKVPYGQCLELIDDDLSWVVRLKRNVSGPVLGDGFTKFVKDSSLKKNDYLLVKAIGTK
;
A
#
# COMPACT_ATOMS: atom_id res chain seq x y z
N MET A 1 12.95 -3.94 -24.56
CA MET A 1 11.81 -3.33 -23.85
C MET A 1 11.73 -4.00 -22.49
N SER A 2 12.01 -3.28 -21.40
CA SER A 2 11.88 -3.83 -20.05
C SER A 2 10.40 -3.99 -19.75
N SER A 3 9.96 -5.20 -19.40
CA SER A 3 8.60 -5.44 -18.91
C SER A 3 8.33 -4.51 -17.72
N PRO A 4 7.12 -3.93 -17.58
CA PRO A 4 6.77 -3.28 -16.32
C PRO A 4 6.83 -4.33 -15.22
N PHE A 5 7.65 -4.08 -14.20
CA PHE A 5 7.76 -4.96 -13.05
C PHE A 5 6.45 -4.80 -12.27
N MET A 6 5.77 -5.92 -11.98
CA MET A 6 4.61 -5.92 -11.09
C MET A 6 5.11 -6.34 -9.72
N THR A 7 5.10 -5.42 -8.76
CA THR A 7 5.40 -5.73 -7.35
C THR A 7 4.09 -6.05 -6.64
N VAL A 8 4.05 -7.17 -5.92
CA VAL A 8 2.90 -7.56 -5.11
C VAL A 8 3.22 -7.26 -3.67
N ILE A 9 2.51 -6.32 -3.05
CA ILE A 9 2.65 -6.05 -1.63
C ILE A 9 1.41 -6.51 -0.88
N GLU A 10 1.64 -7.24 0.20
CA GLU A 10 0.61 -7.65 1.14
C GLU A 10 0.67 -6.74 2.35
N PHE A 11 -0.48 -6.29 2.87
CA PHE A 11 -0.51 -5.56 4.13
C PHE A 11 -1.44 -6.18 5.14
N SER A 12 -0.92 -6.26 6.37
CA SER A 12 -1.43 -7.08 7.46
C SER A 12 -2.53 -6.35 8.26
N MET A 13 -3.69 -6.99 8.43
CA MET A 13 -4.88 -6.39 9.06
C MET A 13 -5.77 -7.39 9.83
N ASP A 14 -6.64 -6.88 10.71
CA ASP A 14 -7.62 -7.68 11.47
C ASP A 14 -8.72 -8.24 10.53
N PRO A 15 -8.91 -9.58 10.43
CA PRO A 15 -9.70 -10.21 9.37
C PRO A 15 -11.21 -10.13 9.62
N LYS A 16 -11.93 -9.46 8.72
CA LYS A 16 -13.39 -9.67 8.57
C LYS A 16 -13.88 -9.86 7.13
N ASN A 17 -13.04 -9.73 6.10
CA ASN A 17 -13.53 -9.80 4.73
C ASN A 17 -12.50 -10.28 3.69
N ASN A 18 -13.05 -10.84 2.60
CA ASN A 18 -12.41 -11.22 1.33
C ASN A 18 -11.16 -10.40 1.04
N ALA A 19 -9.98 -11.03 0.90
CA ALA A 19 -8.69 -10.40 0.63
C ALA A 19 -8.78 -9.41 -0.56
N PRO A 20 -9.08 -8.13 -0.31
CA PRO A 20 -9.34 -7.20 -1.38
C PRO A 20 -7.99 -6.77 -1.94
N SER A 21 -7.98 -6.40 -3.22
CA SER A 21 -6.77 -5.89 -3.86
C SER A 21 -7.08 -4.74 -4.80
N PHE A 22 -6.10 -3.86 -5.01
CA PHE A 22 -6.13 -2.87 -6.06
C PHE A 22 -4.78 -2.76 -6.76
N LEU A 23 -4.80 -2.33 -8.02
CA LEU A 23 -3.60 -2.09 -8.82
C LEU A 23 -3.36 -0.58 -8.89
N LYS A 24 -2.13 -0.14 -8.63
CA LYS A 24 -1.70 1.26 -8.77
C LYS A 24 -0.57 1.36 -9.79
N LEU A 25 -0.72 2.26 -10.76
CA LEU A 25 0.38 2.73 -11.58
C LEU A 25 1.16 3.79 -10.81
N ILE A 26 2.49 3.64 -10.75
CA ILE A 26 3.36 4.68 -10.20
C ILE A 26 3.58 5.74 -11.27
N ASP A 27 2.99 6.92 -11.08
CA ASP A 27 3.05 8.05 -11.99
C ASP A 27 4.16 9.06 -11.64
N ASP A 28 4.52 9.13 -10.36
CA ASP A 28 5.60 9.94 -9.84
C ASP A 28 6.99 9.29 -9.99
N TYR A 29 8.02 10.12 -10.19
CA TYR A 29 9.41 9.66 -10.24
C TYR A 29 9.93 9.21 -8.86
N ASP A 30 9.54 9.93 -7.81
CA ASP A 30 9.94 9.68 -6.42
C ASP A 30 8.70 9.70 -5.51
N PRO A 31 7.86 8.64 -5.56
CA PRO A 31 6.63 8.63 -4.78
C PRO A 31 6.94 8.63 -3.28
N ILE A 32 6.44 9.63 -2.57
CA ILE A 32 6.65 9.80 -1.12
C ILE A 32 5.54 9.19 -0.27
N PHE A 33 4.40 8.87 -0.88
CA PHE A 33 3.28 8.16 -0.28
C PHE A 33 2.55 7.34 -1.33
N LEU A 34 1.72 6.41 -0.88
CA LEU A 34 0.78 5.67 -1.73
C LEU A 34 -0.65 6.07 -1.37
N GLU A 35 -1.39 6.60 -2.34
CA GLU A 35 -2.82 6.83 -2.16
C GLU A 35 -3.60 5.52 -2.13
N ILE A 36 -4.46 5.38 -1.13
CA ILE A 36 -5.36 4.25 -1.00
C ILE A 36 -6.73 4.68 -1.55
N PRO A 37 -7.29 3.97 -2.54
CA PRO A 37 -8.63 4.28 -3.04
C PRO A 37 -9.66 4.25 -1.91
N TYR A 38 -10.58 5.23 -1.88
CA TYR A 38 -11.61 5.32 -0.83
C TYR A 38 -12.50 4.09 -0.75
N ASP A 39 -12.88 3.52 -1.89
CA ASP A 39 -13.73 2.33 -1.92
C ASP A 39 -13.01 1.15 -1.30
N PHE A 40 -11.70 1.01 -1.57
CA PHE A 40 -10.86 -0.01 -0.96
C PHE A 40 -10.71 0.20 0.55
N ALA A 41 -10.46 1.44 1.00
CA ALA A 41 -10.42 1.76 2.42
C ALA A 41 -11.76 1.48 3.12
N SER A 42 -12.88 1.78 2.46
CA SER A 42 -14.23 1.52 2.97
C SER A 42 -14.51 0.02 3.09
N LEU A 43 -14.03 -0.80 2.15
CA LEU A 43 -14.14 -2.26 2.24
C LEU A 43 -13.38 -2.84 3.44
N LEU A 44 -12.23 -2.24 3.78
CA LEU A 44 -11.39 -2.70 4.88
C LEU A 44 -11.88 -2.25 6.25
N TRP A 45 -12.32 -1.00 6.35
CA TRP A 45 -12.60 -0.34 7.63
C TRP A 45 -14.05 0.09 7.81
N GLY A 46 -14.94 -0.26 6.88
CA GLY A 46 -16.38 0.02 6.92
C GLY A 46 -16.78 1.51 6.92
N GLY A 47 -15.82 2.43 6.96
CA GLY A 47 -16.03 3.89 7.05
C GLY A 47 -15.19 4.60 8.11
N LYS A 48 -14.52 3.87 9.02
CA LYS A 48 -13.63 4.46 10.03
C LYS A 48 -12.18 4.04 9.80
N VAL A 49 -11.51 4.76 8.91
CA VAL A 49 -10.07 4.56 8.63
C VAL A 49 -9.24 4.82 9.91
N PRO A 50 -8.40 3.87 10.36
CA PRO A 50 -7.62 3.99 11.59
C PRO A 50 -6.34 4.80 11.36
N TYR A 51 -6.48 6.09 11.06
CA TYR A 51 -5.36 6.99 10.86
C TYR A 51 -4.39 6.98 12.05
N GLY A 52 -3.10 7.03 11.76
CA GLY A 52 -2.03 6.98 12.75
C GLY A 52 -1.54 5.57 13.08
N GLN A 53 -2.28 4.51 12.69
CA GLN A 53 -1.87 3.12 12.82
C GLN A 53 -0.69 2.79 11.91
N CYS A 54 0.21 1.94 12.40
CA CYS A 54 1.27 1.34 11.59
C CYS A 54 0.73 0.06 10.93
N LEU A 55 0.99 -0.07 9.64
CA LEU A 55 0.72 -1.25 8.84
C LEU A 55 2.05 -1.84 8.40
N GLU A 56 2.08 -3.15 8.24
CA GLU A 56 3.24 -3.86 7.69
C GLU A 56 2.98 -4.13 6.21
N LEU A 57 3.90 -3.72 5.35
CA LEU A 57 3.98 -4.13 3.95
C LEU A 57 4.91 -5.32 3.84
N ILE A 58 4.50 -6.36 3.13
CA ILE A 58 5.23 -7.62 2.99
C ILE A 58 5.41 -7.89 1.49
N ASP A 59 6.63 -8.22 1.09
CA ASP A 59 7.02 -8.65 -0.26
C ASP A 59 8.04 -9.79 -0.12
N ASP A 60 7.63 -11.03 -0.41
CA ASP A 60 8.38 -12.25 -0.12
C ASP A 60 8.93 -12.29 1.33
N ASP A 61 10.25 -12.25 1.51
CA ASP A 61 10.94 -12.29 2.80
C ASP A 61 11.22 -10.88 3.38
N LEU A 62 10.75 -9.83 2.72
CA LEU A 62 10.99 -8.43 3.11
C LEU A 62 9.72 -7.82 3.71
N SER A 63 9.93 -6.98 4.73
CA SER A 63 8.84 -6.28 5.41
C SER A 63 9.19 -4.82 5.68
N TRP A 64 8.22 -3.92 5.52
CA TRP A 64 8.35 -2.50 5.85
C TRP A 64 7.19 -2.02 6.70
N VAL A 65 7.50 -1.35 7.80
CA VAL A 65 6.47 -0.67 8.60
C VAL A 65 6.16 0.68 7.98
N VAL A 66 4.90 0.90 7.64
CA VAL A 66 4.39 2.16 7.09
C VAL A 66 3.27 2.73 7.94
N ARG A 67 3.13 4.05 7.99
CA ARG A 67 2.07 4.70 8.75
C ARG A 67 0.90 5.13 7.88
N LEU A 68 -0.31 4.72 8.26
CA LEU A 68 -1.54 5.17 7.65
C LEU A 68 -1.81 6.62 8.02
N LYS A 69 -1.93 7.50 7.04
CA LYS A 69 -2.12 8.94 7.20
C LYS A 69 -3.33 9.43 6.42
N ARG A 70 -3.80 10.63 6.78
CA ARG A 70 -4.80 11.38 6.02
C ARG A 70 -4.09 12.50 5.26
N ASN A 71 -4.26 12.57 3.95
CA ASN A 71 -3.90 13.73 3.14
C ASN A 71 -5.18 14.49 2.72
N VAL A 72 -5.04 15.53 1.89
CA VAL A 72 -6.17 16.33 1.39
C VAL A 72 -7.15 15.47 0.57
N SER A 73 -6.63 14.53 -0.20
CA SER A 73 -7.38 13.67 -1.11
C SER A 73 -7.96 12.42 -0.43
N GLY A 74 -7.45 11.97 0.71
CA GLY A 74 -7.88 10.75 1.39
C GLY A 74 -6.80 9.98 2.14
N PRO A 75 -7.00 8.67 2.35
CA PRO A 75 -6.06 7.83 3.07
C PRO A 75 -4.81 7.53 2.25
N VAL A 76 -3.64 7.58 2.89
CA VAL A 76 -2.35 7.27 2.27
C VAL A 76 -1.46 6.42 3.17
N LEU A 77 -0.60 5.60 2.56
CA LEU A 77 0.58 5.05 3.23
C LEU A 77 1.69 6.10 3.16
N GLY A 78 2.05 6.67 4.30
CA GLY A 78 2.98 7.81 4.39
C GLY A 78 4.34 7.42 4.97
N ASP A 79 4.53 7.69 6.27
CA ASP A 79 5.84 7.46 6.93
C ASP A 79 6.30 6.02 6.71
N GLY A 80 7.58 5.83 6.36
CA GLY A 80 8.15 4.52 6.01
C GLY A 80 7.99 4.11 4.55
N PHE A 81 7.04 4.70 3.80
CA PHE A 81 6.81 4.32 2.40
C PHE A 81 8.01 4.61 1.49
N THR A 82 8.70 5.74 1.70
CA THR A 82 9.93 6.07 0.95
C THR A 82 11.06 5.06 1.14
N LYS A 83 11.11 4.35 2.29
CA LYS A 83 12.06 3.26 2.49
C LYS A 83 11.71 2.07 1.63
N PHE A 84 10.43 1.68 1.59
CA PHE A 84 9.94 0.64 0.68
C PHE A 84 10.27 0.97 -0.79
N VAL A 85 10.01 2.19 -1.24
CA VAL A 85 10.31 2.63 -2.63
C VAL A 85 11.79 2.47 -2.96
N LYS A 86 12.68 2.89 -2.05
CA LYS A 86 14.13 2.76 -2.22
C LYS A 86 14.60 1.31 -2.22
N ASP A 87 14.14 0.52 -1.25
CA ASP A 87 14.58 -0.86 -1.06
C ASP A 87 14.07 -1.78 -2.19
N SER A 88 12.85 -1.56 -2.69
CA SER A 88 12.23 -2.31 -3.80
C SER A 88 12.63 -1.82 -5.20
N SER A 89 13.35 -0.69 -5.29
CA SER A 89 13.65 -0.02 -6.56
C SER A 89 12.40 0.35 -7.39
N LEU A 90 11.27 0.58 -6.72
CA LEU A 90 10.01 0.99 -7.35
C LEU A 90 10.20 2.34 -8.06
N LYS A 91 9.79 2.41 -9.32
CA LYS A 91 9.97 3.62 -10.15
C LYS A 91 8.72 3.94 -10.95
N LYS A 92 8.70 5.13 -11.53
CA LYS A 92 7.68 5.57 -12.48
C LYS A 92 7.44 4.53 -13.58
N ASN A 93 6.17 4.31 -13.89
CA ASN A 93 5.60 3.34 -14.82
C ASN A 93 5.61 1.88 -14.37
N ASP A 94 6.08 1.59 -13.15
CA ASP A 94 5.86 0.28 -12.55
C ASP A 94 4.42 0.15 -12.04
N TYR A 95 3.97 -1.09 -11.90
CA TYR A 95 2.67 -1.40 -11.32
C TYR A 95 2.85 -2.04 -9.94
N LEU A 96 2.10 -1.53 -8.99
CA LEU A 96 2.03 -2.05 -7.63
C LEU A 96 0.67 -2.71 -7.42
N LEU A 97 0.66 -4.02 -7.24
CA LEU A 97 -0.53 -4.75 -6.82
C LEU A 97 -0.54 -4.81 -5.29
N VAL A 98 -1.51 -4.15 -4.68
CA VAL A 98 -1.66 -4.10 -3.22
C VAL A 98 -2.77 -5.04 -2.81
N LYS A 99 -2.49 -5.96 -1.89
CA LYS A 99 -3.44 -6.93 -1.34
C LYS A 99 -3.55 -6.75 0.17
N ALA A 100 -4.76 -6.67 0.69
CA ALA A 100 -4.94 -6.75 2.14
C ALA A 100 -5.03 -8.20 2.56
N ILE A 101 -4.25 -8.59 3.56
CA ILE A 101 -4.26 -9.92 4.14
C ILE A 101 -4.71 -9.85 5.60
N GLY A 102 -5.54 -10.81 5.98
CA GLY A 102 -5.89 -11.00 7.38
C GLY A 102 -4.70 -11.54 8.16
N THR A 103 -4.40 -10.99 9.34
CA THR A 103 -3.55 -11.65 10.32
C THR A 103 -4.25 -12.92 10.78
N LYS A 104 -3.58 -14.06 10.65
CA LYS A 104 -3.99 -15.34 11.24
C LYS A 104 -4.02 -15.26 12.77
#